data_AF-A0A1H3QYJ2-F1
#
_entry.id   AF-A0A1H3QYJ2-F1
#
_cell.length_a   1.000
_cell.length_b   1.000
_cell.length_c   1.000
_cell.angle_alpha   90.00
_cell.angle_beta   90.00
_cell.angle_gamma   90.00
#
_symmetry.space_group_name_H-M   'P 1'
#
loop_
_entity.id
_entity.type
_entity.pdbx_description
1 polymer ?
#
loop_
_entity_poly.entity_id
_entity_poly.type
_entity_poly.pdbx_seq_one_letter_code
_entity_poly.pdbx_strand_id
1 'polypeptide(L)'
;MRCDVDEAVFEMEDMDYDFHLFTELGSEQDSVLYRTPDGYRMAQIDPHPEELAEHFVPVTVSERPTPVLTTAEAAERLGTLGLPFLFYLDGERGRGAVLYRRYDGHYGLITPAG
;
A
#
# COMPACT_ATOMS: atom_id res chain seq x y z
N MET A 1 5.49 -9.34 -3.85
CA MET A 1 6.89 -9.18 -4.30
C MET A 1 7.63 -8.47 -3.18
N ARG A 2 8.87 -8.89 -2.91
CA ARG A 2 9.71 -8.28 -1.87
C ARG A 2 10.77 -7.44 -2.55
N CYS A 3 10.83 -6.15 -2.23
CA CYS A 3 11.68 -5.16 -2.89
C CYS A 3 11.91 -3.95 -1.96
N ASP A 4 12.87 -3.09 -2.32
CA ASP A 4 13.07 -1.79 -1.66
C ASP A 4 12.16 -0.70 -2.26
N VAL A 5 12.24 0.52 -1.71
CA VAL A 5 11.44 1.65 -2.16
C VAL A 5 11.78 2.07 -3.59
N ASP A 6 13.06 1.99 -4.00
CA ASP A 6 13.49 2.44 -5.32
C ASP A 6 12.96 1.50 -6.41
N GLU A 7 13.04 0.20 -6.17
CA GLU A 7 12.43 -0.84 -7.02
C GLU A 7 10.91 -0.68 -7.08
N ALA A 8 10.24 -0.48 -5.93
CA ALA A 8 8.79 -0.27 -5.90
C ALA A 8 8.35 0.98 -6.69
N VAL A 9 9.11 2.08 -6.60
CA VAL A 9 8.89 3.30 -7.41
C VAL A 9 9.07 2.96 -8.89
N PHE A 10 10.16 2.31 -9.26
CA PHE A 10 10.46 1.96 -10.64
C PHE A 10 9.33 1.12 -11.26
N GLU A 11 8.87 0.08 -10.57
CA GLU A 11 7.77 -0.76 -11.04
C GLU A 11 6.43 -0.02 -11.12
N MET A 12 6.13 0.82 -10.13
CA MET A 12 4.92 1.64 -10.14
C MET A 12 4.88 2.58 -11.35
N GLU A 13 6.01 3.21 -11.67
CA GLU A 13 6.15 4.10 -12.82
C GLU A 13 6.11 3.35 -14.16
N ASP A 14 6.81 2.21 -14.28
CA ASP A 14 6.84 1.39 -15.51
C ASP A 14 5.45 0.86 -15.89
N MET A 15 4.65 0.48 -14.88
CA MET A 15 3.29 -0.01 -15.06
C MET A 15 2.22 1.10 -15.14
N ASP A 16 2.61 2.36 -14.98
CA ASP A 16 1.72 3.53 -14.85
C ASP A 16 0.61 3.34 -13.79
N TYR A 17 1.00 2.83 -12.62
CA TYR A 17 0.09 2.60 -11.51
C TYR A 17 0.08 3.78 -10.54
N ASP A 18 -1.08 4.06 -9.94
CA ASP A 18 -1.20 5.09 -8.89
C ASP A 18 -0.63 4.65 -7.54
N PHE A 19 -0.51 3.33 -7.35
CA PHE A 19 0.00 2.70 -6.13
C PHE A 19 0.68 1.37 -6.44
N HIS A 20 1.53 0.91 -5.52
CA HIS A 20 2.22 -0.37 -5.60
C HIS A 20 2.26 -1.04 -4.21
N LEU A 21 1.76 -2.29 -4.13
CA LEU A 21 1.76 -3.10 -2.90
C LEU A 21 2.91 -4.09 -2.94
N PHE A 22 3.78 -4.02 -1.94
CA PHE A 22 4.98 -4.85 -1.84
C PHE A 22 5.29 -5.19 -0.38
N THR A 23 6.19 -6.14 -0.17
CA THR A 23 6.79 -6.40 1.14
C THR A 23 8.13 -5.67 1.18
N GLU A 24 8.26 -4.69 2.07
CA GLU A 24 9.45 -3.83 2.12
C GLU A 24 10.64 -4.61 2.70
N LEU A 25 11.83 -4.44 2.10
CA LEU A 25 12.99 -5.27 2.39
C LEU A 25 13.54 -5.13 3.82
N GLY A 26 13.59 -3.90 4.36
CA GLY A 26 14.18 -3.63 5.67
C GLY A 26 13.25 -3.98 6.83
N SER A 27 12.05 -3.40 6.82
CA SER A 27 10.99 -3.58 7.83
C SER A 27 10.23 -4.90 7.69
N GLU A 28 10.43 -5.63 6.58
CA GLU A 28 9.82 -6.94 6.28
C GLU A 28 8.28 -6.97 6.26
N GLN A 29 7.64 -5.80 6.26
CA GLN A 29 6.18 -5.69 6.31
C GLN A 29 5.58 -5.30 4.97
N ASP A 30 4.33 -5.72 4.79
CA ASP A 30 3.55 -5.27 3.65
C ASP A 30 3.34 -3.75 3.74
N SER A 31 3.65 -3.08 2.64
CA SER A 31 3.65 -1.63 2.50
C SER A 31 3.01 -1.26 1.18
N VAL A 32 2.27 -0.15 1.16
CA VAL A 32 1.77 0.43 -0.09
C VAL A 32 2.49 1.75 -0.36
N LEU A 33 3.12 1.85 -1.53
CA LEU A 33 3.62 3.09 -2.09
C LEU A 33 2.54 3.70 -2.97
N TYR A 34 2.37 5.02 -2.96
CA TYR A 34 1.44 5.72 -3.84
C TYR A 34 1.88 7.14 -4.16
N ARG A 35 1.39 7.67 -5.27
CA ARG A 35 1.66 9.06 -5.70
C ARG A 35 0.83 10.05 -4.90
N THR A 36 1.44 11.18 -4.58
CA THR A 36 0.81 12.38 -4.04
C THR A 36 1.24 13.59 -4.86
N PRO A 37 0.55 14.75 -4.75
CA PRO A 37 0.99 15.96 -5.42
C PRO A 37 2.44 16.40 -5.07
N ASP A 38 2.94 16.00 -3.90
CA ASP A 38 4.24 16.40 -3.38
C ASP A 38 5.34 15.33 -3.58
N GLY A 39 5.05 14.24 -4.29
CA GLY A 39 5.95 13.12 -4.52
C GLY A 39 5.37 11.79 -4.03
N TYR A 40 6.23 10.89 -3.55
CA TYR A 40 5.80 9.57 -3.11
C TYR A 40 5.45 9.53 -1.63
N ARG A 41 4.42 8.75 -1.30
CA ARG A 41 4.04 8.46 0.07
C ARG A 41 3.88 6.96 0.25
N MET A 42 4.32 6.47 1.40
CA MET A 42 4.19 5.08 1.80
C MET A 42 3.32 4.96 3.05
N ALA A 43 2.50 3.92 3.11
CA ALA A 43 1.84 3.48 4.33
C ALA A 43 2.27 2.05 4.67
N GLN A 44 2.50 1.81 5.95
CA GLN A 44 2.95 0.53 6.49
C GLN A 44 1.94 0.00 7.50
N ILE A 45 2.00 -1.30 7.79
CA ILE A 45 1.17 -1.91 8.84
C ILE A 45 1.48 -1.23 10.18
N ASP A 46 2.77 -1.21 10.55
CA ASP A 46 3.31 -0.51 11.71
C ASP A 46 4.45 0.44 11.28
N PRO A 47 4.21 1.76 11.16
CA PRO A 47 5.16 2.68 10.54
C PRO A 47 6.49 2.81 11.31
N HIS A 48 7.57 2.38 10.66
CA HIS A 48 8.95 2.46 11.16
C HIS A 48 9.88 2.95 10.04
N PRO A 49 9.86 4.26 9.70
CA PRO A 49 10.65 4.81 8.60
C PRO A 49 12.17 4.60 8.76
N GLU A 50 12.66 4.43 9.98
CA GLU A 50 14.05 4.12 10.31
C GLU A 50 14.46 2.68 9.97
N GLU A 51 13.49 1.77 9.79
CA GLU A 51 13.74 0.35 9.50
C GLU A 51 13.69 0.03 8.00
N LEU A 52 13.41 1.02 7.15
CA LEU A 52 13.39 0.83 5.70
C LEU A 52 14.75 0.41 5.17
N ALA A 53 14.75 -0.42 4.13
CA ALA A 53 15.96 -0.68 3.35
C ALA A 53 16.52 0.65 2.81
N GLU A 54 17.84 0.67 2.58
CA GLU A 54 18.49 1.82 1.97
C GLU A 54 17.83 2.14 0.62
N HIS A 55 17.47 3.40 0.43
CA HIS A 55 16.78 3.89 -0.75
C HIS A 55 17.20 5.33 -1.04
N PHE A 56 17.11 5.74 -2.30
CA PHE A 56 17.52 7.07 -2.76
C PHE A 56 16.35 7.94 -3.17
N VAL A 57 15.20 7.35 -3.53
CA VAL A 57 14.00 8.10 -3.89
C VAL A 57 13.39 8.74 -2.63
N PRO A 58 13.17 10.08 -2.62
CA PRO A 58 12.49 10.72 -1.51
C PRO A 58 11.05 10.20 -1.35
N VAL A 59 10.76 9.57 -0.21
CA VAL A 59 9.43 9.09 0.16
C VAL A 59 9.03 9.61 1.53
N THR A 60 7.77 9.99 1.70
CA THR A 60 7.21 10.28 3.03
C THR A 60 6.48 9.05 3.57
N VAL A 61 6.69 8.70 4.84
CA VAL A 61 5.96 7.60 5.47
C VAL A 61 4.76 8.15 6.27
N SER A 62 3.61 7.51 6.14
CA SER A 62 2.44 7.80 6.96
C SER A 62 2.68 7.35 8.39
N GLU A 63 2.63 8.28 9.34
CA GLU A 63 2.75 8.01 10.79
C GLU A 63 1.57 7.23 11.37
N ARG A 64 0.50 7.02 10.60
CA ARG A 64 -0.70 6.32 11.05
C ARG A 64 -0.59 4.83 10.74
N PRO A 65 -0.66 3.95 11.75
CA PRO A 65 -0.77 2.52 11.53
C PRO A 65 -1.98 2.17 10.68
N THR A 66 -1.82 1.10 9.90
CA THR A 66 -2.87 0.63 9.01
C THR A 66 -3.97 -0.05 9.85
N PRO A 67 -5.26 0.27 9.65
CA PRO A 67 -6.33 -0.34 10.41
C PRO A 67 -6.47 -1.83 10.06
N VAL A 68 -6.76 -2.65 11.07
CA VAL A 68 -7.17 -4.04 10.86
C VAL A 68 -8.63 -4.07 10.44
N LEU A 69 -8.93 -4.65 9.28
CA LEU A 69 -10.26 -4.70 8.71
C LEU A 69 -10.50 -6.05 8.02
N THR A 70 -11.76 -6.46 7.96
CA THR A 70 -12.23 -7.44 6.98
C THR A 70 -12.33 -6.80 5.59
N THR A 71 -12.36 -7.62 4.53
CA THR A 71 -12.54 -7.12 3.16
C THR A 71 -13.89 -6.38 2.99
N ALA A 72 -14.93 -6.79 3.73
CA ALA A 72 -16.24 -6.15 3.71
C ALA A 72 -16.21 -4.75 4.35
N GLU A 73 -15.59 -4.60 5.52
CA GLU A 73 -15.41 -3.30 6.18
C GLU A 73 -14.53 -2.36 5.35
N ALA A 74 -13.50 -2.91 4.69
CA ALA A 74 -12.67 -2.16 3.76
C ALA A 74 -13.50 -1.62 2.58
N ALA A 75 -14.41 -2.43 2.02
CA ALA A 75 -15.29 -2.02 0.93
C ALA A 75 -16.29 -0.92 1.35
N GLU A 76 -16.88 -1.05 2.53
CA GLU A 76 -17.76 -0.02 3.09
C GLU A 76 -17.01 1.30 3.28
N ARG A 77 -15.82 1.25 3.87
CA ARG A 77 -15.00 2.43 4.14
C ARG A 77 -14.49 3.09 2.86
N LEU A 78 -14.03 2.31 1.89
CA LEU A 78 -13.59 2.79 0.57
C LEU A 78 -14.73 3.55 -0.14
N GLY A 79 -15.94 2.97 -0.13
CA GLY A 79 -17.13 3.59 -0.72
C GLY A 79 -17.57 4.86 0.01
N THR A 80 -17.63 4.81 1.35
CA THR A 80 -18.08 5.94 2.18
C THR A 80 -17.15 7.14 2.10
N LEU A 81 -15.83 6.90 2.07
CA LEU A 81 -14.83 7.97 1.99
C LEU A 81 -14.53 8.42 0.55
N GLY A 82 -15.06 7.71 -0.45
CA GLY A 82 -14.84 8.04 -1.86
C GLY A 82 -13.38 7.89 -2.32
N LEU A 83 -12.58 7.12 -1.59
CA LEU A 83 -11.15 6.96 -1.85
C LEU A 83 -10.90 6.15 -3.15
N PRO A 84 -9.79 6.39 -3.86
CA PRO A 84 -9.42 5.60 -5.04
C PRO A 84 -9.02 4.16 -4.67
N PHE A 85 -8.28 4.01 -3.57
CA PHE A 85 -7.87 2.75 -2.98
C PHE A 85 -7.83 2.86 -1.44
N LEU A 86 -7.77 1.71 -0.77
CA LEU A 86 -7.64 1.59 0.68
C LEU A 86 -6.68 0.45 0.98
N PHE A 87 -5.61 0.77 1.69
CA PHE A 87 -4.71 -0.22 2.29
C PHE A 87 -5.16 -0.54 3.72
N TYR A 88 -5.22 -1.82 4.06
CA TYR A 88 -5.65 -2.32 5.36
C TYR A 88 -4.86 -3.58 5.74
N LEU A 89 -4.74 -3.88 7.04
CA LEU A 89 -4.29 -5.18 7.50
C LEU A 89 -5.51 -6.12 7.47
N ASP A 90 -5.46 -7.14 6.62
CA ASP A 90 -6.52 -8.12 6.54
C ASP A 90 -6.50 -9.02 7.79
N GLY A 91 -7.49 -8.85 8.65
CA GLY A 91 -7.58 -9.58 9.92
C GLY A 91 -7.73 -11.10 9.76
N GLU A 92 -8.22 -11.58 8.61
CA GLU A 92 -8.35 -13.02 8.33
C GLU A 92 -7.03 -13.63 7.86
N ARG A 93 -6.22 -12.84 7.15
CA ARG A 93 -4.97 -13.31 6.51
C ARG A 93 -3.70 -12.92 7.27
N GLY A 94 -3.78 -11.91 8.13
CA GLY A 94 -2.63 -11.31 8.81
C GLY A 94 -1.65 -10.64 7.85
N ARG A 95 -2.12 -10.20 6.67
CA ARG A 95 -1.31 -9.59 5.61
C ARG A 95 -1.91 -8.26 5.17
N GLY A 96 -1.06 -7.33 4.74
CA GLY A 96 -1.53 -6.09 4.14
C GLY A 96 -2.29 -6.38 2.85
N ALA A 97 -3.35 -5.62 2.57
CA ALA A 97 -4.15 -5.77 1.36
C ALA A 97 -4.60 -4.40 0.85
N VAL A 98 -4.73 -4.27 -0.47
CA VAL A 98 -5.27 -3.08 -1.13
C VAL A 98 -6.59 -3.41 -1.78
N LEU A 99 -7.65 -2.71 -1.36
CA LEU A 99 -8.93 -2.68 -2.07
C LEU A 99 -9.00 -1.39 -2.91
N TYR A 100 -9.41 -1.50 -4.17
CA TYR A 100 -9.49 -0.34 -5.07
C TYR A 100 -10.69 -0.42 -6.00
N ARG A 101 -11.12 0.72 -6.54
CA ARG A 101 -12.19 0.77 -7.54
C ARG A 101 -11.64 0.45 -8.93
N ARG A 102 -12.26 -0.50 -9.60
CA ARG A 102 -12.00 -0.82 -11.00
C ARG A 102 -12.82 0.09 -11.91
N TYR A 103 -12.41 0.19 -13.17
CA TYR A 103 -13.13 0.95 -14.20
C TYR A 103 -14.54 0.39 -14.50
N ASP A 104 -14.79 -0.88 -14.19
CA ASP A 104 -16.09 -1.55 -14.36
C ASP A 104 -17.06 -1.30 -13.18
N GLY A 105 -16.69 -0.46 -12.22
CA GLY A 105 -17.49 -0.12 -11.04
C GLY A 105 -17.45 -1.15 -9.91
N HIS A 106 -16.75 -2.28 -10.09
CA HIS A 106 -16.53 -3.26 -9.04
C HIS A 106 -15.25 -2.96 -8.25
N TYR A 107 -15.09 -3.62 -7.10
CA TYR A 107 -13.85 -3.55 -6.35
C TYR A 107 -12.86 -4.63 -6.82
N GLY A 108 -11.60 -4.24 -6.94
CA GLY A 108 -10.47 -5.14 -7.06
C GLY A 108 -9.77 -5.29 -5.72
N LEU A 109 -9.24 -6.48 -5.46
CA LEU A 109 -8.43 -6.79 -4.28
C LEU A 109 -7.04 -7.22 -4.74
N ILE A 110 -6.01 -6.59 -4.20
CA ILE A 110 -4.61 -6.98 -4.37
C ILE A 110 -4.08 -7.42 -3.00
N THR A 111 -3.45 -8.58 -2.98
CA THR A 111 -2.71 -9.11 -1.84
C THR A 111 -1.26 -9.34 -2.26
N PRO A 112 -0.28 -9.19 -1.36
CA PRO A 112 1.11 -9.49 -1.64
C PRO A 112 1.24 -10.95 -2.10
N ALA A 113 2.06 -11.18 -3.13
CA ALA A 113 2.50 -12.53 -3.44
C ALA A 113 3.28 -13.08 -2.23
N GLY A 114 2.89 -14.27 -1.77
CA GLY A 114 3.36 -14.92 -0.55
C GLY A 114 4.85 -15.18 -0.51
#